data_AF-E9IXV9-F1
#
_entry.id   AF-E9IXV9-F1
#
_cell.length_a   1.000
_cell.length_b   1.000
_cell.length_c   1.000
_cell.angle_alpha   90.00
_cell.angle_beta   90.00
_cell.angle_gamma   90.00
#
_symmetry.space_group_name_H-M   'P 1'
#
loop_
_entity.id
_entity.type
_entity.pdbx_description
1 polymer ?
#
loop_
_entity_poly.entity_id
_entity_poly.type
_entity_poly.pdbx_seq_one_letter_code
_entity_poly.pdbx_strand_id
1 'polypeptide(L)'
;MNNVGGIRESLAGNHPKCPSNIKKRNNQKQKQFRSVNDIDKGKSIRGVALEYGIDRNTLRNYLRDRTKLTKISEQENQFKTALIFTIAEEKALVEYLLTCSKINYCLTRQEAMKLAYE
;
A
#
# COMPACT_ATOMS: atom_id res chain seq x y z
N MET A 1 -15.98 -50.24 9.07
CA MET A 1 -16.17 -49.49 7.82
C MET A 1 -16.38 -48.02 8.16
N ASN A 2 -15.46 -47.18 7.67
CA ASN A 2 -15.63 -45.77 7.26
C ASN A 2 -15.91 -44.66 8.31
N ASN A 3 -14.80 -44.14 8.87
CA ASN A 3 -14.31 -42.75 8.81
C ASN A 3 -15.26 -41.63 8.33
N VAL A 4 -15.46 -40.58 9.16
CA VAL A 4 -15.18 -39.14 8.89
C VAL A 4 -15.48 -38.37 10.20
N GLY A 5 -14.51 -37.78 10.89
CA GLY A 5 -13.74 -36.63 10.42
C GLY A 5 -14.36 -35.33 10.95
N GLY A 6 -14.46 -35.18 12.27
CA GLY A 6 -14.93 -33.96 12.93
C GLY A 6 -13.93 -32.83 12.69
N ILE A 7 -14.24 -31.97 11.73
CA ILE A 7 -13.49 -30.77 11.38
C ILE A 7 -13.46 -29.86 12.61
N ARG A 8 -12.30 -29.76 13.26
CA ARG A 8 -12.01 -28.65 14.17
C ARG A 8 -11.90 -27.40 13.32
N GLU A 9 -13.00 -26.66 13.24
CA GLU A 9 -13.06 -25.35 12.61
C GLU A 9 -12.10 -24.43 13.39
N SER A 10 -10.88 -24.28 12.88
CA SER A 10 -9.89 -23.35 13.39
C SER A 10 -10.38 -21.94 13.11
N LEU A 11 -11.06 -21.32 14.09
CA LEU A 11 -11.32 -19.89 14.11
C LEU A 11 -10.00 -19.14 14.36
N ALA A 12 -9.10 -19.18 13.38
CA ALA A 12 -8.06 -18.17 13.24
C ALA A 12 -8.77 -16.91 12.75
N GLY A 13 -9.24 -16.09 13.70
CA GLY A 13 -9.85 -14.81 13.42
C GLY A 13 -8.94 -13.98 12.52
N ASN A 14 -9.35 -13.80 11.27
CA ASN A 14 -8.80 -12.78 10.39
C ASN A 14 -9.20 -11.41 10.96
N HIS A 15 -8.44 -10.94 11.95
CA HIS A 15 -8.57 -9.57 12.42
C HIS A 15 -8.14 -8.65 11.26
N PRO A 16 -9.01 -7.75 10.77
CA PRO A 16 -8.63 -6.81 9.72
C PRO A 16 -7.49 -5.93 10.27
N LYS A 17 -6.31 -6.02 9.64
CA LYS A 17 -5.20 -5.10 9.94
C LYS A 17 -5.70 -3.68 9.67
N CYS A 18 -5.81 -2.87 10.72
CA CYS A 18 -6.29 -1.49 10.61
C CYS A 18 -5.44 -0.71 9.57
N PRO A 19 -6.07 -0.02 8.60
CA PRO A 19 -5.36 0.71 7.52
C PRO A 19 -4.47 1.85 8.03
N SER A 20 -4.70 2.32 9.27
CA SER A 20 -3.88 3.31 9.96
C SER A 20 -2.41 2.88 10.15
N ASN A 21 -2.14 1.57 10.19
CA ASN A 21 -0.81 1.04 10.47
C ASN A 21 0.13 1.02 9.25
N ILE A 22 -0.41 1.12 8.04
CA ILE A 22 0.39 1.16 6.79
C ILE A 22 1.04 2.54 6.63
N LYS A 23 0.26 3.62 6.81
CA LYS A 23 0.75 5.00 6.71
C LYS A 23 1.86 5.33 7.70
N LYS A 24 1.73 4.85 8.96
CA LYS A 24 2.76 5.03 10.01
C LYS A 24 4.09 4.38 9.64
N ARG A 25 4.06 3.17 9.06
CA ARG A 25 5.27 2.43 8.64
C ARG A 25 5.99 3.11 7.48
N ASN A 26 5.28 3.58 6.46
CA ASN A 26 5.90 4.24 5.31
C ASN A 26 6.60 5.55 5.70
N ASN A 27 5.99 6.33 6.60
CA ASN A 27 6.61 7.55 7.13
C ASN A 27 7.90 7.22 7.92
N GLN A 28 7.89 6.16 8.74
CA GLN A 28 9.09 5.69 9.45
C GLN A 28 10.23 5.29 8.49
N LYS A 29 9.91 4.59 7.40
CA LYS A 29 10.88 4.20 6.35
C LYS A 29 11.51 5.42 5.68
N GLN A 30 10.71 6.42 5.32
CA GLN A 30 11.19 7.67 4.76
C GLN A 30 12.09 8.46 5.73
N LYS A 31 11.73 8.50 7.02
CA LYS A 31 12.58 9.09 8.06
C LYS A 31 13.93 8.39 8.16
N GLN A 32 13.97 7.06 8.12
CA GLN A 32 15.21 6.28 8.14
C GLN A 32 16.10 6.60 6.92
N PHE A 33 15.53 6.65 5.72
CA PHE A 33 16.29 6.98 4.51
C PHE A 33 16.88 8.40 4.56
N ARG A 34 16.06 9.39 4.95
CA ARG A 34 16.49 10.79 5.09
C ARG A 34 17.59 10.94 6.15
N SER A 35 17.46 10.25 7.27
CA SER A 35 18.44 10.30 8.36
C SER A 35 19.82 9.82 7.91
N VAL A 36 19.90 8.74 7.12
CA VAL A 36 21.18 8.22 6.63
C VAL A 36 21.80 9.18 5.61
N ASN A 37 21.01 9.75 4.70
CA ASN A 37 21.49 10.75 3.73
C ASN A 37 22.02 12.02 4.42
N ASP A 38 21.42 12.42 5.53
CA ASP A 38 21.87 13.57 6.31
C ASP A 38 23.22 13.30 7.01
N ILE A 39 23.49 12.06 7.42
CA ILE A 39 24.80 11.64 7.91
C ILE A 39 25.83 11.68 6.78
N ASP A 40 25.46 11.24 5.58
CA ASP A 40 26.35 11.27 4.40
C ASP A 40 26.73 12.70 4.00
N LYS A 41 25.84 13.67 4.24
CA LYS A 41 26.11 15.11 4.07
C LYS A 41 27.03 15.71 5.15
N GLY A 42 27.50 14.90 6.09
CA GLY A 42 28.43 15.30 7.15
C GLY A 42 27.78 15.66 8.48
N LYS A 43 26.46 15.46 8.67
CA LYS A 43 25.86 15.63 10.00
C LYS A 43 26.31 14.52 10.95
N SER A 44 26.45 14.84 12.24
CA SER A 44 26.82 13.84 13.26
C SER A 44 25.70 12.82 13.48
N ILE A 45 26.07 11.55 13.67
CA ILE A 45 25.12 10.44 13.97
C ILE A 45 24.25 10.78 15.19
N ARG A 46 24.85 11.43 16.21
CA ARG A 46 24.13 11.83 17.43
C ARG A 46 23.09 12.91 17.15
N GLY A 47 23.42 13.92 16.34
CA GLY A 47 22.48 14.98 15.98
C GLY A 47 21.30 14.45 15.19
N VAL A 48 21.59 13.61 14.19
CA VAL A 48 20.57 12.97 13.35
C VAL A 48 19.67 12.02 14.17
N ALA A 49 20.23 11.26 15.10
CA ALA A 49 19.44 10.38 15.98
C ALA A 49 18.37 11.15 16.78
N LEU A 50 18.73 12.31 17.30
CA LEU A 50 17.82 13.18 18.06
C LEU A 50 16.79 13.86 17.13
N GLU A 51 17.23 14.37 15.98
CA GLU A 51 16.40 15.08 15.00
C GLU A 51 15.27 14.18 14.45
N TYR A 52 15.60 12.92 14.13
CA TYR A 52 14.66 11.98 13.54
C TYR A 52 14.02 11.01 14.54
N GLY A 53 14.45 11.00 15.80
CA GLY A 53 13.95 10.10 16.84
C GLY A 53 14.29 8.62 16.57
N ILE A 54 15.49 8.35 16.04
CA ILE A 54 15.96 7.02 15.66
C ILE A 54 17.14 6.64 16.56
N ASP A 55 17.18 5.41 17.04
CA ASP A 55 18.28 4.95 17.87
C ASP A 55 19.63 4.93 17.10
N ARG A 56 20.71 5.27 17.82
CA ARG A 56 22.06 5.39 17.24
C ARG A 56 22.57 4.06 16.72
N ASN A 57 22.24 2.94 17.37
CA ASN A 57 22.64 1.62 16.87
C ASN A 57 21.88 1.27 15.60
N THR A 58 20.61 1.66 15.48
CA THR A 58 19.85 1.50 14.25
C THR A 58 20.51 2.26 13.09
N LEU A 59 20.91 3.51 13.29
CA LEU A 59 21.64 4.29 12.28
C LEU A 59 22.97 3.65 11.90
N ARG A 60 23.77 3.20 12.89
CA ARG A 60 25.02 2.48 12.63
C ARG A 60 24.81 1.20 11.83
N ASN A 61 23.74 0.47 12.09
CA ASN A 61 23.43 -0.75 11.35
C ASN A 61 23.10 -0.45 9.89
N TYR A 62 22.40 0.65 9.59
CA TYR A 62 22.14 1.08 8.21
C TYR A 62 23.39 1.61 7.50
N LEU A 63 24.29 2.27 8.23
CA LEU A 63 25.57 2.71 7.68
C LEU A 63 26.47 1.52 7.34
N ARG A 64 26.47 0.48 8.19
CA ARG A 64 27.22 -0.77 7.97
C ARG A 64 26.64 -1.60 6.82
N ASP A 65 25.32 -1.67 6.73
CA ASP A 65 24.62 -2.49 5.74
C ASP A 65 23.53 -1.68 5.07
N ARG A 66 23.91 -1.04 3.96
CA ARG A 66 23.02 -0.22 3.12
C ARG A 66 21.93 -1.04 2.44
N THR A 67 22.12 -2.35 2.28
CA THR A 67 21.13 -3.22 1.63
C THR A 67 19.83 -3.32 2.43
N LYS A 68 19.90 -3.13 3.75
CA LYS A 68 18.72 -3.06 4.62
C LYS A 68 17.88 -1.82 4.34
N LEU A 69 18.50 -0.74 3.88
CA LEU A 69 17.82 0.52 3.55
C LEU A 69 17.16 0.43 2.16
N THR A 70 17.79 -0.23 1.19
CA THR A 70 17.21 -0.45 -0.15
C THR A 70 16.08 -1.48 -0.15
N LYS A 71 16.18 -2.56 0.64
CA LYS A 71 15.05 -3.49 0.82
C LYS A 71 13.80 -2.81 1.38
N ILE A 72 14.00 -1.75 2.17
CA ILE A 72 12.92 -0.94 2.70
C ILE A 72 12.25 -0.08 1.61
N SER A 73 13.03 0.48 0.67
CA SER A 73 12.52 1.29 -0.45
C SER A 73 11.95 0.46 -1.60
N GLU A 74 12.50 -0.72 -1.88
CA GLU A 74 12.03 -1.61 -2.95
C GLU A 74 10.74 -2.34 -2.58
N GLN A 75 10.45 -2.48 -1.29
CA GLN A 75 9.15 -2.95 -0.80
C GLN A 75 7.99 -2.00 -1.13
N GLU A 76 8.24 -0.79 -1.62
CA GLU A 76 7.17 0.16 -1.90
C GLU A 76 6.19 -0.28 -2.98
N ASN A 77 6.47 -1.31 -3.80
CA ASN A 77 5.43 -1.95 -4.61
C ASN A 77 5.79 -3.39 -4.98
N GLN A 78 5.71 -4.31 -4.02
CA GLN A 78 5.68 -5.74 -4.34
C GLN A 78 4.45 -6.12 -5.21
N PHE A 79 3.47 -5.22 -5.32
CA PHE A 79 2.26 -5.36 -6.12
C PHE A 79 2.33 -4.67 -7.49
N LYS A 80 3.50 -4.15 -7.92
CA LYS A 80 3.64 -3.59 -9.28
C LYS A 80 3.31 -4.63 -10.37
N THR A 81 3.52 -5.91 -10.07
CA THR A 81 3.23 -7.06 -10.93
C THR A 81 1.77 -7.53 -10.88
N ALA A 82 0.91 -6.91 -10.06
CA ALA A 82 -0.51 -7.25 -9.98
C ALA A 82 -1.42 -6.30 -10.80
N LEU A 83 -0.84 -5.34 -11.53
CA LEU A 83 -1.58 -4.49 -12.44
C LEU A 83 -1.91 -5.30 -13.70
N ILE A 84 -3.15 -5.78 -13.76
CA ILE A 84 -3.72 -6.51 -14.92
C ILE A 84 -3.77 -5.58 -16.14
N PHE A 85 -3.90 -4.27 -15.92
CA PHE A 85 -3.93 -3.23 -16.94
C PHE A 85 -2.74 -2.29 -16.83
N THR A 86 -2.24 -1.85 -17.98
CA THR A 86 -1.31 -0.73 -18.08
C THR A 86 -1.99 0.59 -17.71
N ILE A 87 -1.21 1.62 -17.39
CA ILE A 87 -1.73 2.95 -17.05
C ILE A 87 -2.60 3.53 -18.18
N ALA A 88 -2.23 3.26 -19.43
CA ALA A 88 -2.98 3.72 -20.59
C ALA A 88 -4.34 3.01 -20.70
N GLU A 89 -4.38 1.70 -20.49
CA GLU A 89 -5.60 0.90 -20.51
C GLU A 89 -6.54 1.29 -19.36
N GLU A 90 -6.00 1.49 -18.16
CA GLU A 90 -6.79 1.93 -17.00
C GLU A 90 -7.44 3.29 -17.26
N LYS A 91 -6.69 4.22 -17.87
CA LYS A 91 -7.23 5.54 -18.26
C LYS A 91 -8.34 5.41 -19.30
N ALA A 92 -8.16 4.55 -20.31
CA ALA A 92 -9.19 4.30 -21.32
C ALA A 92 -10.45 3.68 -20.71
N LEU A 93 -10.29 2.79 -19.74
CA LEU A 93 -11.39 2.13 -19.02
C LEU A 93 -12.17 3.14 -18.15
N VAL A 94 -11.47 4.06 -17.49
CA VAL A 94 -12.10 5.16 -16.74
C VAL A 94 -12.88 6.09 -17.67
N GLU A 95 -12.31 6.49 -18.81
CA GLU A 95 -13.02 7.30 -19.80
C GLU A 95 -14.28 6.60 -20.33
N TYR A 96 -14.20 5.30 -20.60
CA TYR A 96 -15.34 4.50 -21.02
C TYR A 96 -16.46 4.48 -19.96
N LEU A 97 -16.12 4.22 -18.68
CA LEU A 97 -17.12 4.20 -17.62
C LEU A 97 -17.78 5.57 -17.40
N LEU A 98 -17.02 6.66 -17.48
CA LEU A 98 -17.53 8.02 -17.36
C LEU A 98 -18.42 8.41 -18.54
N THR A 99 -18.08 8.00 -19.77
CA THR A 99 -18.93 8.24 -20.94
C THR A 99 -20.22 7.45 -20.86
N CYS A 100 -20.18 6.18 -20.46
CA CYS A 100 -21.39 5.37 -20.21
C CYS A 100 -22.28 5.98 -19.13
N SER A 101 -21.69 6.48 -18.03
CA SER A 101 -22.43 7.16 -16.97
C SER A 101 -23.15 8.42 -17.48
N LYS A 102 -22.47 9.23 -18.30
CA LYS A 102 -23.04 10.44 -18.89
C LYS A 102 -24.13 10.15 -19.91
N ILE A 103 -23.95 9.11 -20.74
CA ILE A 103 -24.89 8.76 -21.81
C ILE A 103 -26.16 8.11 -21.23
N ASN A 104 -26.02 7.26 -20.21
CA ASN A 104 -27.13 6.49 -19.67
C ASN A 104 -27.70 7.05 -18.36
N TYR A 105 -27.34 8.29 -17.98
CA TYR A 105 -27.77 8.99 -16.75
C TYR A 105 -27.61 8.19 -15.44
N CYS A 106 -26.85 7.09 -15.45
CA CYS A 106 -26.89 6.07 -14.40
C CYS A 106 -28.32 5.64 -14.02
N LEU A 107 -29.25 5.61 -14.98
CA LEU A 107 -30.63 5.20 -14.72
C LEU A 107 -30.63 3.79 -14.20
N THR A 108 -31.22 3.61 -13.03
CA THR A 108 -31.55 2.28 -12.55
C THR A 108 -32.53 1.63 -13.54
N ARG A 109 -32.58 0.30 -13.56
CA ARG A 109 -33.50 -0.46 -14.44
C ARG A 109 -34.93 0.09 -14.41
N GLN A 110 -35.40 0.54 -13.25
CA GLN A 110 -36.75 1.08 -13.08
C GLN A 110 -36.93 2.46 -13.73
N GLU A 111 -35.92 3.32 -13.64
CA GLU A 111 -35.97 4.67 -14.22
C GLU A 111 -35.83 4.62 -15.75
N ALA A 112 -34.99 3.72 -16.27
CA ALA A 112 -34.90 3.47 -17.71
C ALA A 112 -36.21 2.92 -18.29
N MET A 113 -36.91 2.05 -17.54
CA MET A 113 -38.23 1.55 -17.94
C MET A 113 -39.29 2.65 -17.96
N LYS A 114 -39.30 3.57 -16.97
CA LYS A 114 -40.26 4.68 -16.93
C LYS A 114 -40.08 5.66 -18.10
N LEU A 115 -38.85 6.04 -18.40
CA LEU A 115 -38.52 6.93 -19.53
C LEU A 115 -39.00 6.36 -20.88
N ALA A 116 -38.97 5.05 -21.06
CA ALA A 116 -39.37 4.41 -22.31
C ALA A 116 -40.88 4.44 -22.59
N TYR A 117 -41.71 4.75 -21.58
CA TYR A 117 -43.17 4.83 -21.69
C TYR A 117 -43.72 6.26 -21.63
N GLU A 118 -42.85 7.27 -21.46
CA GLU A 118 -43.16 8.70 -21.65
C GLU A 118 -42.97 9.10 -23.12
#